data_AF-A0AAW1W0X8-F1
#
_entry.id   AF-A0AAW1W0X8-F1
#
_cell.length_a   1.000
_cell.length_b   1.000
_cell.length_c   1.000
_cell.angle_alpha   90.00
_cell.angle_beta   90.00
_cell.angle_gamma   90.00
#
_symmetry.space_group_name_H-M   'P 1'
#
loop_
_entity.id
_entity.type
_entity.pdbx_description
1 polymer ?
#
loop_
_entity_poly.entity_id
_entity_poly.type
_entity_poly.pdbx_seq_one_letter_code
_entity_poly.pdbx_strand_id
1 'polypeptide(L)'
;MEDEAAGKNVMCLLTDPEDNPLGKAMYLPQNTGPQHLQQIVNQLLNNEEKLPYTFYIADKELVESLGEYAEKKKISVEKVLKIVYQPQAIFRIRPVHRCSATIAGHSEAVLSVAFSPDGRQLASGSGDTTVRLWDLNTQTPLHTCTGHKNWVLCIAWSPDGKHLISGSKGHKKWITGISWEPVHLSAPCRRFVSAGKDGDARIWDVKLKKCTCLSGHTLAITCVKWGGDGFIYTGSQDCTIKVWETTEGKLIRELKGHGHWVNTLH
;
A
#
# COMPACT_ATOMS: atom_id res chain seq x y z
N MET A 1 14.96 54.17 -18.19
CA MET A 1 13.95 54.00 -17.12
C MET A 1 13.20 52.72 -17.43
N GLU A 2 13.76 51.60 -17.01
CA GLU A 2 13.05 50.34 -16.86
C GLU A 2 13.30 49.93 -15.42
N ASP A 3 12.20 49.83 -14.67
CA ASP A 3 12.15 49.72 -13.23
C ASP A 3 12.92 48.50 -12.69
N GLU A 4 13.84 48.78 -11.76
CA GLU A 4 14.31 47.83 -10.76
C GLU A 4 13.14 47.38 -9.89
N ALA A 5 12.38 46.38 -10.35
CA ALA A 5 11.64 45.51 -9.45
C ALA A 5 12.66 44.62 -8.73
N ALA A 6 13.41 45.19 -7.79
CA ALA A 6 14.20 44.45 -6.81
C ALA A 6 13.23 43.70 -5.88
N GLY A 7 12.61 42.64 -6.40
CA GLY A 7 11.78 41.73 -5.64
C GLY A 7 12.63 41.14 -4.54
N LYS A 8 12.25 41.38 -3.28
CA LYS A 8 12.90 40.78 -2.13
C LYS A 8 13.01 39.27 -2.37
N ASN A 9 14.21 38.72 -2.21
CA ASN A 9 14.48 37.29 -2.36
C ASN A 9 14.50 36.61 -0.99
N VAL A 10 14.10 35.35 -0.95
CA VAL A 10 14.21 34.49 0.24
C VAL A 10 15.27 33.43 -0.03
N MET A 11 16.19 33.22 0.92
CA MET A 11 17.12 32.10 0.82
C MET A 11 16.39 30.81 1.19
N CYS A 12 16.34 29.87 0.26
CA CYS A 12 15.62 28.61 0.42
C CYS A 12 16.56 27.42 0.22
N LEU A 13 16.29 26.33 0.95
CA LEU A 13 16.92 25.03 0.76
C LEU A 13 15.83 24.00 0.52
N LEU A 14 15.85 23.37 -0.65
CA LEU A 14 14.95 22.27 -0.99
C LEU A 14 15.52 20.97 -0.42
N THR A 15 14.71 20.20 0.29
CA THR A 15 15.10 18.88 0.78
C THR A 15 14.04 17.83 0.46
N ASP A 16 14.47 16.57 0.35
CA ASP A 16 13.54 15.45 0.31
C ASP A 16 12.94 15.18 1.71
N PRO A 17 12.01 14.21 1.85
CA PRO A 17 11.43 13.85 3.14
C PRO A 17 12.40 13.23 4.15
N GLU A 18 13.59 12.82 3.70
CA GLU A 18 14.67 12.26 4.52
C GLU A 18 15.71 13.32 4.91
N ASP A 19 15.40 14.60 4.67
CA ASP A 19 16.24 15.77 4.92
C ASP A 19 17.51 15.86 4.06
N ASN A 20 17.60 15.12 2.96
CA ASN A 20 18.70 15.26 2.00
C ASN A 20 18.49 16.52 1.14
N PRO A 21 19.50 17.40 1.02
CA PRO A 21 19.36 18.64 0.27
C PRO A 21 19.44 18.41 -1.25
N LEU A 22 18.49 19.00 -1.98
CA LEU A 22 18.49 19.06 -3.43
C LEU A 22 19.38 20.24 -3.89
N GLY A 23 20.69 19.99 -3.86
CA GLY A 23 21.70 20.99 -4.21
C GLY A 23 22.01 21.96 -3.08
N LYS A 24 22.45 23.18 -3.44
CA LYS A 24 22.80 24.23 -2.49
C LYS A 24 21.62 25.16 -2.23
N ALA A 25 21.65 25.87 -1.11
CA ALA A 25 20.69 26.93 -0.84
C ALA A 25 20.71 27.97 -1.98
N MET A 26 19.52 28.37 -2.42
CA MET A 26 19.32 29.28 -3.54
C MET A 26 18.39 30.42 -3.14
N TYR A 27 18.58 31.58 -3.77
CA TYR A 27 17.67 32.70 -3.60
C TYR A 27 16.48 32.55 -4.54
N LEU A 28 15.28 32.51 -3.95
CA LEU A 28 14.03 32.46 -4.69
C LEU A 28 13.28 33.80 -4.55
N PRO A 29 12.68 34.32 -5.63
CA PRO A 29 11.78 35.46 -5.56
C PRO A 29 10.66 35.24 -4.55
N GLN A 30 10.27 36.27 -3.79
CA GLN A 30 9.16 36.16 -2.82
C GLN A 30 7.81 35.75 -3.44
N ASN A 31 7.57 36.09 -4.70
CA ASN A 31 6.36 35.69 -5.43
C ASN A 31 6.37 34.22 -5.88
N THR A 32 7.44 33.46 -5.60
CA THR A 32 7.52 32.04 -5.92
C THR A 32 6.47 31.29 -5.11
N GLY A 33 5.50 30.71 -5.81
CA GLY A 33 4.50 29.80 -5.24
C GLY A 33 4.79 28.33 -5.57
N PRO A 34 3.90 27.41 -5.14
CA PRO A 34 4.09 25.96 -5.33
C PRO A 34 4.28 25.53 -6.79
N GLN A 35 3.60 26.17 -7.73
CA GLN A 35 3.72 25.87 -9.17
C GLN A 35 5.13 26.17 -9.71
N HIS A 36 5.75 27.28 -9.27
CA HIS A 36 7.11 27.64 -9.67
C HIS A 36 8.13 26.75 -8.97
N LEU A 37 7.93 26.44 -7.69
CA LEU A 37 8.77 25.46 -6.97
C LEU A 37 8.74 24.09 -7.65
N GLN A 38 7.57 23.65 -8.13
CA GLN A 38 7.44 22.40 -8.89
C GLN A 38 8.28 22.43 -10.17
N GLN A 39 8.30 23.54 -10.91
CA GLN A 39 9.13 23.68 -12.10
C GLN A 39 10.63 23.60 -11.75
N ILE A 40 11.04 24.28 -10.68
CA ILE A 40 12.43 24.28 -10.20
C ILE A 40 12.86 22.87 -9.79
N VAL A 41 12.06 22.16 -8.99
CA VAL A 41 12.38 20.79 -8.56
C VAL A 41 12.47 19.84 -9.74
N ASN A 42 11.54 19.91 -10.69
CA ASN A 42 11.59 19.06 -11.89
C ASN A 42 12.85 19.35 -12.74
N GLN A 43 13.26 20.61 -12.85
CA GLN A 43 14.49 20.99 -13.55
C GLN A 43 15.74 20.50 -12.83
N LEU A 44 15.82 20.68 -11.50
CA LEU A 44 16.97 20.25 -10.70
C LEU A 44 17.15 18.74 -10.67
N LEU A 45 16.05 17.98 -10.68
CA LEU A 45 16.06 16.52 -10.73
C LEU A 45 16.22 15.96 -12.15
N ASN A 46 16.24 16.81 -13.19
CA ASN A 46 16.22 16.40 -14.59
C ASN A 46 15.08 15.40 -14.91
N ASN A 47 13.90 15.63 -14.35
CA ASN A 47 12.75 14.77 -14.63
C ASN A 47 12.27 15.01 -16.07
N GLU A 48 12.29 13.96 -16.90
CA GLU A 48 11.75 14.02 -18.28
C GLU A 48 10.23 14.24 -18.27
N GLU A 49 9.53 13.64 -17.31
CA GLU A 49 8.11 13.84 -17.06
C GLU A 49 7.89 14.87 -15.95
N LYS A 50 7.01 15.85 -16.17
CA LYS A 50 6.70 16.89 -15.18
C LYS A 50 5.93 16.28 -14.00
N LEU A 51 6.64 15.84 -12.97
CA LEU A 51 6.04 15.24 -11.79
C LEU A 51 5.36 16.31 -10.91
N PRO A 52 4.17 16.01 -10.35
CA PRO A 52 3.54 16.88 -9.38
C PRO A 52 4.24 16.76 -8.01
N TYR A 53 4.50 17.90 -7.37
CA TYR A 53 5.11 17.97 -6.04
C TYR A 53 4.28 18.85 -5.12
N THR A 54 4.17 18.46 -3.86
CA THR A 54 3.74 19.32 -2.75
C THR A 54 4.93 19.79 -1.95
N PHE A 55 4.81 20.97 -1.37
CA PHE A 55 5.89 21.63 -0.64
C PHE A 55 5.45 21.85 0.80
N TYR A 56 6.34 21.58 1.75
CA TYR A 56 6.08 21.74 3.18
C TYR A 56 7.16 22.60 3.83
N ILE A 57 6.74 23.47 4.75
CA ILE A 57 7.64 24.22 5.61
C ILE A 57 7.15 24.04 7.05
N ALA A 58 8.00 23.46 7.90
CA ALA A 58 7.68 23.12 9.28
C ALA A 58 6.35 22.35 9.40
N ASP A 59 6.24 21.26 8.63
CA ASP A 59 5.09 20.34 8.57
C ASP A 59 3.76 20.96 8.13
N LYS A 60 3.81 22.15 7.51
CA LYS A 60 2.64 22.80 6.90
C LYS A 60 2.81 22.87 5.40
N GLU A 61 1.79 22.43 4.68
CA GLU A 61 1.73 22.55 3.23
C GLU A 61 1.77 24.03 2.83
N LEU A 62 2.69 24.36 1.94
CA LEU A 62 2.81 25.67 1.34
C LEU A 62 1.78 25.78 0.21
N VAL A 63 0.73 26.55 0.45
CA VAL A 63 -0.31 26.88 -0.53
C VAL A 63 -0.17 28.32 -1.05
N GLU A 64 0.39 29.18 -0.20
CA GLU A 64 0.65 30.60 -0.46
C GLU A 64 2.04 30.83 -1.08
N SER A 65 2.36 32.06 -1.48
CA SER A 65 3.71 32.40 -1.97
C SER A 65 4.74 32.41 -0.82
N LEU A 66 6.03 32.28 -1.15
CA LEU A 66 7.10 32.32 -0.15
C LEU A 66 7.14 33.62 0.65
N GLY A 67 6.84 34.76 0.01
CA GLY A 67 6.77 36.08 0.64
C GLY A 67 5.63 36.16 1.66
N GLU A 68 4.41 35.79 1.27
CA GLU A 68 3.23 35.76 2.16
C GLU A 68 3.47 34.84 3.36
N TYR A 69 4.05 33.66 3.13
CA TYR A 69 4.42 32.73 4.19
C TYR A 69 5.45 33.36 5.16
N ALA A 70 6.51 33.97 4.63
CA ALA A 70 7.57 34.58 5.42
C ALA A 70 7.06 35.77 6.26
N GLU A 71 6.22 36.63 5.69
CA GLU A 71 5.63 37.78 6.39
C GLU A 71 4.69 37.33 7.52
N LYS A 72 3.79 36.39 7.24
CA LYS A 72 2.84 35.84 8.21
C LYS A 72 3.53 35.16 9.40
N LYS A 73 4.67 34.52 9.15
CA LYS A 73 5.50 33.86 10.17
C LYS A 73 6.57 34.77 10.78
N LYS A 74 6.68 36.03 10.33
CA LYS A 74 7.72 36.99 10.73
C LYS A 74 9.13 36.38 10.64
N ILE A 75 9.40 35.63 9.57
CA ILE A 75 10.68 34.98 9.36
C ILE A 75 11.68 36.03 8.87
N SER A 76 12.85 36.10 9.51
CA SER A 76 13.93 36.97 9.03
C SER A 76 14.40 36.52 7.65
N VAL A 77 14.62 37.47 6.75
CA VAL A 77 15.05 37.23 5.36
C VAL A 77 16.44 36.56 5.29
N GLU A 78 17.24 36.69 6.35
CA GLU A 78 18.56 36.07 6.48
C GLU A 78 18.50 34.58 6.81
N LYS A 79 17.34 34.07 7.27
CA LYS A 79 17.20 32.67 7.64
C LYS A 79 16.92 31.81 6.41
N VAL A 80 17.69 30.73 6.26
CA VAL A 80 17.43 29.71 5.25
C VAL A 80 16.09 29.05 5.53
N LEU A 81 15.16 29.18 4.59
CA LEU A 81 13.87 28.52 4.63
C LEU A 81 14.00 27.10 4.06
N LYS A 82 13.91 26.10 4.92
CA LYS A 82 13.88 24.70 4.51
C LYS A 82 12.51 24.35 3.96
N ILE A 83 12.46 23.91 2.70
CA ILE A 83 11.24 23.51 2.00
C ILE A 83 11.38 22.03 1.64
N VAL A 84 10.53 21.20 2.24
CA VAL A 84 10.49 19.77 1.94
C VAL A 84 9.60 19.55 0.71
N TYR A 85 10.13 18.97 -0.37
CA TYR A 85 9.32 18.57 -1.52
C TYR A 85 8.90 17.11 -1.40
N GLN A 86 7.62 16.83 -1.69
CA GLN A 86 7.05 15.49 -1.69
C GLN A 86 6.37 15.21 -3.03
N PRO A 87 6.76 14.13 -3.74
CA PRO A 87 6.09 13.74 -4.98
C PRO A 87 4.65 13.33 -4.70
N GLN A 88 3.72 13.79 -5.54
CA GLN A 88 2.32 13.38 -5.51
C GLN A 88 2.05 12.28 -6.53
N ALA A 89 0.96 11.55 -6.31
CA ALA A 89 0.45 10.65 -7.35
C ALA A 89 0.13 11.45 -8.62
N ILE A 90 0.68 11.00 -9.76
CA ILE A 90 0.44 11.62 -11.07
C ILE A 90 -1.05 11.56 -11.45
N PHE A 91 -1.74 10.52 -10.98
CA PHE A 91 -3.17 10.33 -11.20
C PHE A 91 -3.97 10.74 -9.96
N ARG A 92 -5.13 11.35 -10.21
CA ARG A 92 -6.09 11.69 -9.16
C ARG A 92 -7.19 10.64 -9.10
N ILE A 93 -7.31 9.97 -7.95
CA ILE A 93 -8.46 9.10 -7.67
C ILE A 93 -9.66 10.01 -7.38
N ARG A 94 -10.72 9.90 -8.18
CA ARG A 94 -11.97 10.60 -7.92
C ARG A 94 -12.73 9.86 -6.81
N PRO A 95 -13.17 10.55 -5.73
CA PRO A 95 -13.98 9.91 -4.72
C PRO A 95 -15.27 9.37 -5.32
N VAL A 96 -15.70 8.21 -4.84
CA VAL A 96 -16.96 7.58 -5.26
C VAL A 96 -18.10 8.23 -4.48
N HIS A 97 -19.04 8.86 -5.19
CA HIS A 97 -20.14 9.63 -4.56
C HIS A 97 -21.50 8.92 -4.61
N ARG A 98 -21.60 7.77 -5.28
CA ARG A 98 -22.85 7.03 -5.44
C ARG A 98 -22.58 5.55 -5.65
N CYS A 99 -23.57 4.73 -5.32
CA CYS A 99 -23.57 3.32 -5.70
C CYS A 99 -23.55 3.20 -7.23
N SER A 100 -22.60 2.42 -7.75
CA SER A 100 -22.50 2.13 -9.18
C SER A 100 -23.52 1.08 -9.62
N ALA A 101 -23.67 0.02 -8.82
CA ALA A 101 -24.46 -1.15 -9.15
C ALA A 101 -24.75 -1.98 -7.89
N THR A 102 -25.89 -2.67 -7.89
CA THR A 102 -26.20 -3.73 -6.92
C THR A 102 -26.28 -5.04 -7.68
N ILE A 103 -25.30 -5.93 -7.49
CA ILE A 103 -25.22 -7.20 -8.21
C ILE A 103 -25.61 -8.33 -7.24
N ALA A 104 -26.78 -8.92 -7.47
CA ALA A 104 -27.28 -10.02 -6.66
C ALA A 104 -26.68 -11.37 -7.09
N GLY A 105 -26.52 -12.30 -6.16
CA GLY A 105 -26.21 -13.68 -6.51
C GLY A 105 -25.85 -14.60 -5.36
N HIS A 106 -25.06 -14.12 -4.38
CA HIS A 106 -24.75 -14.92 -3.19
C HIS A 106 -26.00 -15.17 -2.35
N SER A 107 -26.17 -16.40 -1.84
CA SER A 107 -27.32 -16.77 -1.00
C SER A 107 -27.07 -16.58 0.49
N GLU A 108 -25.81 -16.37 0.89
CA GLU A 108 -25.41 -16.04 2.26
C GLU A 108 -24.47 -14.83 2.29
N ALA A 109 -24.06 -14.42 3.50
CA ALA A 109 -23.16 -13.30 3.73
C ALA A 109 -21.88 -13.39 2.88
N VAL A 110 -21.52 -12.28 2.24
CA VAL A 110 -20.23 -12.12 1.57
C VAL A 110 -19.18 -11.81 2.63
N LEU A 111 -18.19 -12.68 2.76
CA LEU A 111 -17.18 -12.61 3.82
C LEU A 111 -15.87 -11.98 3.33
N SER A 112 -15.62 -12.01 2.02
CA SER A 112 -14.41 -11.44 1.43
C SER A 112 -14.66 -10.97 0.00
N VAL A 113 -14.04 -9.85 -0.36
CA VAL A 113 -14.11 -9.26 -1.71
C VAL A 113 -12.71 -8.80 -2.14
N ALA A 114 -12.39 -8.93 -3.42
CA ALA A 114 -11.11 -8.49 -3.97
C ALA A 114 -11.26 -8.10 -5.44
N PHE A 115 -10.79 -6.90 -5.79
CA PHE A 115 -10.66 -6.49 -7.19
C PHE A 115 -9.48 -7.19 -7.84
N SER A 116 -9.61 -7.53 -9.12
CA SER A 116 -8.47 -7.95 -9.93
C SER A 116 -7.47 -6.79 -10.06
N PRO A 117 -6.16 -7.06 -10.23
CA PRO A 117 -5.14 -6.02 -10.36
C PRO A 117 -5.37 -5.06 -11.54
N ASP A 118 -6.06 -5.52 -12.59
CA ASP A 118 -6.44 -4.69 -13.74
C ASP A 118 -7.73 -3.88 -13.53
N GLY A 119 -8.42 -4.06 -12.39
CA GLY A 119 -9.64 -3.36 -12.02
C GLY A 119 -10.88 -3.74 -12.83
N ARG A 120 -10.82 -4.77 -13.68
CA ARG A 120 -11.93 -5.16 -14.56
C ARG A 120 -12.89 -6.17 -13.94
N GLN A 121 -12.39 -6.97 -13.00
CA GLN A 121 -13.17 -8.02 -12.34
C GLN A 121 -13.21 -7.80 -10.84
N LEU A 122 -14.29 -8.26 -10.23
CA LEU A 122 -14.42 -8.40 -8.79
C LEU A 122 -14.56 -9.88 -8.47
N ALA A 123 -13.85 -10.34 -7.43
CA ALA A 123 -14.07 -11.64 -6.84
C ALA A 123 -14.77 -11.47 -5.49
N SER A 124 -15.64 -12.40 -5.13
CA SER A 124 -16.27 -12.48 -3.81
C SER A 124 -16.32 -13.91 -3.29
N GLY A 125 -16.06 -14.08 -2.00
CA GLY A 125 -16.22 -15.34 -1.26
C GLY A 125 -17.33 -15.21 -0.23
N SER A 126 -18.15 -16.24 -0.09
CA SER A 126 -19.35 -16.21 0.76
C SER A 126 -19.47 -17.42 1.69
N GLY A 127 -20.34 -17.27 2.69
CA GLY A 127 -20.86 -18.36 3.52
C GLY A 127 -21.59 -19.44 2.71
N ASP A 128 -22.10 -19.10 1.51
CA ASP A 128 -22.76 -20.07 0.63
C ASP A 128 -21.82 -21.11 0.00
N THR A 129 -20.55 -21.12 0.44
CA THR A 129 -19.48 -22.03 0.01
C THR A 129 -19.03 -21.84 -1.44
N THR A 130 -19.41 -20.72 -2.06
CA THR A 130 -19.01 -20.38 -3.43
C THR A 130 -18.05 -19.20 -3.47
N VAL A 131 -17.25 -19.16 -4.53
CA VAL A 131 -16.54 -17.97 -4.97
C VAL A 131 -17.19 -17.50 -6.26
N ARG A 132 -17.52 -16.22 -6.36
CA ARG A 132 -18.08 -15.63 -7.58
C ARG A 132 -17.13 -14.60 -8.17
N LEU A 133 -17.09 -14.58 -9.49
CA LEU A 133 -16.43 -13.56 -10.29
C LEU A 133 -17.48 -12.68 -10.95
N TRP A 134 -17.25 -11.38 -10.96
CA TRP A 134 -18.14 -10.37 -11.51
C TRP A 134 -17.38 -9.52 -12.51
N ASP A 135 -18.00 -9.21 -13.64
CA ASP A 135 -17.49 -8.22 -14.59
C ASP A 135 -17.99 -6.84 -14.17
N LEU A 136 -17.07 -5.92 -13.91
CA LEU A 136 -17.43 -4.57 -13.48
C LEU A 136 -17.86 -3.67 -14.64
N ASN A 137 -17.52 -4.01 -15.88
CA ASN A 137 -17.93 -3.25 -17.06
C ASN A 137 -19.40 -3.49 -17.38
N THR A 138 -19.80 -4.76 -17.42
CA THR A 138 -21.19 -5.16 -17.71
C THR A 138 -22.05 -5.26 -16.45
N GLN A 139 -21.43 -5.26 -15.26
CA GLN A 139 -22.09 -5.43 -13.96
C GLN A 139 -22.83 -6.78 -13.85
N THR A 140 -22.28 -7.82 -14.47
CA THR A 140 -22.88 -9.15 -14.52
C THR A 140 -22.01 -10.22 -13.84
N PRO A 141 -22.61 -11.31 -13.33
CA PRO A 141 -21.84 -12.45 -12.85
C PRO A 141 -21.14 -13.14 -14.03
N LEU A 142 -19.83 -13.33 -13.91
CA LEU A 142 -19.02 -14.05 -14.88
C LEU A 142 -19.05 -15.56 -14.60
N HIS A 143 -18.59 -15.95 -13.40
CA HIS A 143 -18.39 -17.35 -13.04
C HIS A 143 -18.78 -17.59 -11.59
N THR A 144 -19.31 -18.78 -11.32
CA THR A 144 -19.52 -19.29 -9.96
C THR A 144 -18.65 -20.52 -9.78
N CYS A 145 -17.64 -20.43 -8.93
CA CYS A 145 -16.75 -21.51 -8.57
C CYS A 145 -17.31 -22.25 -7.37
N THR A 146 -17.67 -23.51 -7.58
CA THR A 146 -18.16 -24.44 -6.56
C THR A 146 -17.06 -25.43 -6.20
N GLY A 147 -17.08 -25.94 -4.96
CA GLY A 147 -16.14 -26.97 -4.51
C GLY A 147 -15.71 -26.85 -3.04
N HIS A 148 -15.79 -25.65 -2.45
CA HIS A 148 -15.64 -25.53 -1.01
C HIS A 148 -16.80 -26.21 -0.30
N LYS A 149 -16.50 -26.88 0.82
CA LYS A 149 -17.51 -27.51 1.71
C LYS A 149 -17.79 -26.68 2.96
N ASN A 150 -17.14 -25.53 3.08
CA ASN A 150 -17.22 -24.61 4.22
C ASN A 150 -17.19 -23.18 3.68
N TRP A 151 -17.48 -22.23 4.57
CA TRP A 151 -17.43 -20.80 4.27
C TRP A 151 -16.10 -20.37 3.66
N VAL A 152 -16.18 -19.52 2.64
CA VAL A 152 -15.01 -18.90 2.03
C VAL A 152 -14.72 -17.61 2.78
N LEU A 153 -13.71 -17.65 3.65
CA LEU A 153 -13.41 -16.57 4.60
C LEU A 153 -12.50 -15.50 4.02
N CYS A 154 -11.66 -15.86 3.07
CA CYS A 154 -10.71 -14.94 2.45
C CYS A 154 -10.48 -15.31 0.99
N ILE A 155 -10.24 -14.30 0.17
CA ILE A 155 -9.82 -14.46 -1.21
C ILE A 155 -8.67 -13.50 -1.51
N ALA A 156 -7.82 -13.87 -2.47
CA ALA A 156 -6.71 -13.02 -2.89
C ALA A 156 -6.37 -13.26 -4.37
N TRP A 157 -6.43 -12.20 -5.17
CA TRP A 157 -5.90 -12.20 -6.53
C TRP A 157 -4.38 -12.23 -6.51
N SER A 158 -3.78 -12.96 -7.45
CA SER A 158 -2.35 -12.88 -7.69
C SER A 158 -2.00 -11.48 -8.21
N PRO A 159 -0.84 -10.92 -7.85
CA PRO A 159 -0.42 -9.61 -8.33
C PRO A 159 -0.33 -9.50 -9.86
N ASP A 160 -0.10 -10.61 -10.56
CA ASP A 160 -0.10 -10.68 -12.03
C ASP A 160 -1.51 -10.84 -12.65
N GLY A 161 -2.57 -10.95 -11.83
CA GLY A 161 -3.97 -11.06 -12.26
C GLY A 161 -4.36 -12.40 -12.89
N LYS A 162 -3.47 -13.40 -12.88
CA LYS A 162 -3.70 -14.69 -13.56
C LYS A 162 -4.40 -15.72 -12.69
N HIS A 163 -4.31 -15.59 -11.37
CA HIS A 163 -4.80 -16.57 -10.42
C HIS A 163 -5.63 -15.91 -9.32
N LEU A 164 -6.61 -16.66 -8.81
CA LEU A 164 -7.36 -16.31 -7.62
C LEU A 164 -7.28 -17.48 -6.66
N ILE A 165 -7.00 -17.18 -5.38
CA ILE A 165 -7.01 -18.18 -4.32
C ILE A 165 -8.12 -17.84 -3.34
N SER A 166 -8.78 -18.88 -2.85
CA SER A 166 -9.82 -18.82 -1.84
C SER A 166 -9.46 -19.69 -0.63
N GLY A 167 -9.60 -19.12 0.57
CA GLY A 167 -9.35 -19.78 1.83
C GLY A 167 -10.64 -20.15 2.54
N SER A 168 -10.73 -21.41 2.98
CA SER A 168 -11.81 -21.92 3.83
C SER A 168 -11.21 -22.65 5.04
N LYS A 169 -11.50 -23.95 5.19
CA LYS A 169 -10.90 -24.85 6.18
C LYS A 169 -9.78 -25.66 5.52
N GLY A 170 -8.60 -25.05 5.35
CA GLY A 170 -7.40 -25.69 4.78
C GLY A 170 -6.31 -26.07 5.79
N HIS A 171 -6.40 -25.51 7.01
CA HIS A 171 -5.51 -25.76 8.14
C HIS A 171 -6.13 -26.81 9.08
N LYS A 172 -5.53 -27.09 10.25
CA LYS A 172 -6.27 -27.83 11.31
C LYS A 172 -7.55 -27.09 11.69
N LYS A 173 -7.54 -25.76 11.52
CA LYS A 173 -8.68 -24.84 11.64
C LYS A 173 -8.90 -24.09 10.33
N TRP A 174 -9.65 -23.01 10.37
CA TRP A 174 -9.88 -22.17 9.19
C TRP A 174 -8.74 -21.18 8.94
N ILE A 175 -8.65 -20.75 7.69
CA ILE A 175 -7.67 -19.78 7.20
C ILE A 175 -8.15 -18.37 7.61
N THR A 176 -7.24 -17.57 8.15
CA THR A 176 -7.50 -16.20 8.63
C THR A 176 -7.01 -15.13 7.68
N GLY A 177 -6.02 -15.44 6.84
CA GLY A 177 -5.52 -14.51 5.83
C GLY A 177 -4.69 -15.21 4.76
N ILE A 178 -4.56 -14.55 3.60
CA ILE A 178 -3.77 -15.01 2.47
C ILE A 178 -2.99 -13.83 1.91
N SER A 179 -1.74 -14.06 1.52
CA SER A 179 -0.91 -13.07 0.84
C SER A 179 -0.07 -13.75 -0.23
N TRP A 180 -0.02 -13.15 -1.43
CA TRP A 180 0.79 -13.63 -2.54
C TRP A 180 2.22 -13.15 -2.43
N GLU A 181 3.15 -13.95 -2.95
CA GLU A 181 4.51 -13.49 -3.23
C GLU A 181 4.46 -12.29 -4.21
N PRO A 182 5.11 -11.17 -3.86
CA PRO A 182 5.19 -10.01 -4.75
C PRO A 182 5.79 -10.33 -6.12
N VAL A 183 5.19 -9.76 -7.17
CA VAL A 183 5.55 -10.06 -8.57
C VAL A 183 7.00 -9.74 -8.92
N HIS A 184 7.59 -8.70 -8.31
CA HIS A 184 8.97 -8.29 -8.60
C HIS A 184 10.03 -9.23 -8.02
N LEU A 185 9.65 -10.10 -7.06
CA LEU A 185 10.55 -11.11 -6.52
C LEU A 185 10.57 -12.37 -7.38
N SER A 186 9.40 -12.79 -7.88
CA SER A 186 9.27 -13.98 -8.72
C SER A 186 8.05 -13.87 -9.63
N ALA A 187 8.30 -13.70 -10.93
CA ALA A 187 7.29 -13.81 -11.98
C ALA A 187 7.46 -15.12 -12.76
N PRO A 188 6.39 -15.86 -13.07
CA PRO A 188 4.98 -15.62 -12.71
C PRO A 188 4.69 -15.83 -11.21
N CYS A 189 3.63 -15.18 -10.70
CA CYS A 189 3.25 -15.27 -9.29
C CYS A 189 2.85 -16.71 -8.97
N ARG A 190 3.68 -17.39 -8.19
CA ARG A 190 3.60 -18.86 -8.03
C ARG A 190 3.39 -19.30 -6.61
N ARG A 191 3.91 -18.54 -5.65
CA ARG A 191 3.83 -18.86 -4.24
C ARG A 191 2.88 -17.91 -3.53
N PHE A 192 2.24 -18.44 -2.50
CA PHE A 192 1.40 -17.66 -1.61
C PHE A 192 1.54 -18.23 -0.20
N VAL A 193 1.25 -17.40 0.79
CA VAL A 193 1.19 -17.79 2.18
C VAL A 193 -0.26 -17.75 2.66
N SER A 194 -0.67 -18.77 3.41
CA SER A 194 -1.93 -18.77 4.17
C SER A 194 -1.64 -18.79 5.65
N ALA A 195 -2.35 -17.97 6.42
CA ALA A 195 -2.35 -18.01 7.88
C ALA A 195 -3.55 -18.78 8.40
N GLY A 196 -3.36 -19.52 9.49
CA GLY A 196 -4.43 -20.31 10.11
C GLY A 196 -4.68 -19.94 11.56
N LYS A 197 -5.92 -20.18 11.99
CA LYS A 197 -6.30 -20.12 13.40
C LYS A 197 -5.65 -21.22 14.26
N ASP A 198 -4.98 -22.18 13.63
CA ASP A 198 -4.21 -23.21 14.31
C ASP A 198 -2.85 -22.72 14.83
N GLY A 199 -2.47 -21.46 14.54
CA GLY A 199 -1.19 -20.88 14.98
C GLY A 199 -0.05 -21.08 13.99
N ASP A 200 -0.34 -21.71 12.84
CA ASP A 200 0.62 -21.95 11.78
C ASP A 200 0.29 -21.09 10.56
N ALA A 201 1.33 -20.61 9.88
CA ALA A 201 1.23 -20.15 8.50
C ALA A 201 1.85 -21.20 7.56
N ARG A 202 1.45 -21.20 6.29
CA ARG A 202 1.96 -22.17 5.31
C ARG A 202 2.26 -21.47 4.00
N ILE A 203 3.47 -21.69 3.50
CA ILE A 203 3.86 -21.27 2.16
C ILE A 203 3.49 -22.40 1.21
N TRP A 204 2.78 -22.05 0.15
CA TRP A 204 2.32 -22.97 -0.87
C TRP A 204 2.98 -22.62 -2.20
N ASP A 205 3.44 -23.64 -2.90
CA ASP A 205 3.90 -23.53 -4.27
C ASP A 205 2.88 -24.18 -5.20
N VAL A 206 2.18 -23.36 -5.99
CA VAL A 206 1.08 -23.83 -6.85
C VAL A 206 1.57 -24.84 -7.91
N LYS A 207 2.79 -24.65 -8.43
CA LYS A 207 3.35 -25.48 -9.51
C LYS A 207 3.97 -26.77 -9.00
N LEU A 208 4.75 -26.70 -7.91
CA LEU A 208 5.38 -27.88 -7.30
C LEU A 208 4.43 -28.66 -6.40
N LYS A 209 3.27 -28.09 -6.04
CA LYS A 209 2.33 -28.64 -5.05
C LYS A 209 3.03 -28.96 -3.72
N LYS A 210 4.03 -28.13 -3.37
CA LYS A 210 4.80 -28.23 -2.12
C LYS A 210 4.21 -27.26 -1.10
N CYS A 211 4.17 -27.69 0.16
CA CYS A 211 3.86 -26.81 1.28
C CYS A 211 5.01 -26.79 2.31
N THR A 212 5.30 -25.61 2.83
CA THR A 212 6.27 -25.41 3.92
C THR A 212 5.53 -24.76 5.09
N CYS A 213 5.63 -25.35 6.28
CA CYS A 213 4.94 -24.84 7.47
C CYS A 213 5.82 -23.82 8.21
N LEU A 214 5.21 -22.70 8.58
CA LEU A 214 5.77 -21.64 9.42
C LEU A 214 5.11 -21.75 10.79
N SER A 215 5.71 -22.55 11.67
CA SER A 215 5.20 -22.84 13.00
C SER A 215 6.03 -22.11 14.05
N GLY A 216 5.38 -21.49 15.03
CA GLY A 216 6.08 -20.79 16.12
C GLY A 216 5.23 -19.77 16.87
N HIS A 217 4.04 -19.43 16.40
CA HIS A 217 3.05 -18.72 17.22
C HIS A 217 2.38 -19.69 18.19
N THR A 218 2.09 -19.21 19.40
CA THR A 218 1.43 -20.03 20.45
C THR A 218 -0.08 -19.96 20.36
N LEU A 219 -0.60 -18.89 19.75
CA LEU A 219 -2.02 -18.65 19.53
C LEU A 219 -2.31 -18.43 18.04
N ALA A 220 -3.58 -18.21 17.72
CA ALA A 220 -4.05 -18.05 16.36
C ALA A 220 -3.38 -16.87 15.63
N ILE A 221 -2.92 -17.12 14.40
CA ILE A 221 -2.48 -16.07 13.50
C ILE A 221 -3.72 -15.35 12.96
N THR A 222 -3.76 -14.03 13.11
CA THR A 222 -4.90 -13.19 12.72
C THR A 222 -4.72 -12.59 11.34
N CYS A 223 -3.47 -12.30 10.97
CA CYS A 223 -3.12 -11.61 9.74
C CYS A 223 -1.74 -12.06 9.23
N VAL A 224 -1.56 -12.00 7.91
CA VAL A 224 -0.32 -12.35 7.24
C VAL A 224 -0.09 -11.46 6.02
N LYS A 225 1.17 -11.08 5.79
CA LYS A 225 1.62 -10.33 4.63
C LYS A 225 2.94 -10.89 4.11
N TRP A 226 3.07 -10.96 2.79
CA TRP A 226 4.34 -11.22 2.12
C TRP A 226 4.90 -9.87 1.65
N GLY A 227 5.98 -9.44 2.29
CA GLY A 227 6.62 -8.16 2.04
C GLY A 227 7.38 -8.13 0.72
N GLY A 228 7.52 -6.93 0.15
CA GLY A 228 8.32 -6.70 -1.07
C GLY A 228 9.82 -6.94 -0.91
N ASP A 229 10.28 -7.05 0.33
CA ASP A 229 11.64 -7.46 0.70
C ASP A 229 11.85 -8.99 0.65
N GLY A 230 10.78 -9.75 0.41
CA GLY A 230 10.83 -11.21 0.34
C GLY A 230 10.66 -11.93 1.66
N PHE A 231 10.34 -11.21 2.74
CA PHE A 231 10.00 -11.80 4.03
C PHE A 231 8.49 -11.94 4.20
N ILE A 232 8.09 -12.87 5.08
CA ILE A 232 6.70 -13.00 5.49
C ILE A 232 6.54 -12.44 6.89
N TYR A 233 5.46 -11.71 7.11
CA TYR A 233 5.09 -11.09 8.37
C TYR A 233 3.78 -11.72 8.85
N THR A 234 3.76 -12.24 10.08
CA THR A 234 2.55 -12.80 10.71
C THR A 234 2.26 -12.09 12.02
N GLY A 235 1.01 -11.69 12.21
CA GLY A 235 0.51 -11.12 13.46
C GLY A 235 -0.44 -12.10 14.14
N SER A 236 -0.38 -12.18 15.46
CA SER A 236 -1.09 -13.23 16.22
C SER A 236 -1.74 -12.70 17.49
N GLN A 237 -2.68 -13.50 18.00
CA GLN A 237 -3.31 -13.32 19.32
C GLN A 237 -2.33 -13.51 20.48
N ASP A 238 -1.13 -14.04 20.24
CA ASP A 238 -0.07 -14.10 21.24
C ASP A 238 0.66 -12.77 21.48
N CYS A 239 0.12 -11.68 20.91
CA CYS A 239 0.64 -10.32 21.03
C CYS A 239 2.04 -10.15 20.39
N THR A 240 2.41 -11.03 19.46
CA THR A 240 3.68 -10.95 18.73
C THR A 240 3.47 -10.76 17.24
N ILE A 241 4.47 -10.15 16.61
CA ILE A 241 4.66 -10.17 15.16
C ILE A 241 5.91 -11.00 14.87
N LYS A 242 5.81 -11.98 13.99
CA LYS A 242 6.95 -12.81 13.57
C LYS A 242 7.30 -12.55 12.11
N VAL A 243 8.60 -12.52 11.84
CA VAL A 243 9.17 -12.32 10.51
C VAL A 243 9.86 -13.62 10.08
N TRP A 244 9.51 -14.11 8.90
CA TRP A 244 9.92 -15.41 8.40
C TRP A 244 10.68 -15.30 7.09
N GLU A 245 11.69 -16.14 6.96
CA GLU A 245 12.38 -16.42 5.71
C GLU A 245 11.52 -17.33 4.82
N THR A 246 11.53 -17.10 3.51
CA THR A 246 10.62 -17.77 2.56
C THR A 246 11.18 -19.02 1.89
N THR A 247 12.49 -19.26 1.97
CA THR A 247 13.18 -20.41 1.36
C THR A 247 12.95 -21.69 2.17
N GLU A 248 13.31 -21.64 3.45
CA GLU A 248 13.23 -22.76 4.38
C GLU A 248 12.08 -22.60 5.39
N GLY A 249 11.46 -21.43 5.45
CA GLY A 249 10.39 -21.14 6.41
C GLY A 249 10.88 -20.87 7.83
N LYS A 250 12.13 -20.40 7.98
CA LYS A 250 12.74 -20.15 9.28
C LYS A 250 12.28 -18.84 9.89
N LEU A 251 12.11 -18.83 11.21
CA LEU A 251 11.85 -17.60 11.97
C LEU A 251 13.13 -16.75 12.02
N ILE A 252 13.05 -15.52 11.54
CA ILE A 252 14.16 -14.55 11.54
C ILE A 252 14.09 -13.67 12.77
N ARG A 253 12.90 -13.13 13.04
CA ARG A 253 12.70 -12.14 14.10
C ARG A 253 11.34 -12.31 14.75
N GLU A 254 11.31 -12.03 16.04
CA GLU A 254 10.09 -11.92 16.83
C GLU A 254 10.03 -10.52 17.44
N LEU A 255 8.98 -9.78 17.09
CA LEU A 255 8.71 -8.45 17.60
C LEU A 255 7.69 -8.58 18.73
N LYS A 256 8.11 -8.17 19.93
CA LYS A 256 7.32 -8.14 21.15
C LYS A 256 7.11 -6.70 21.57
N GLY A 257 6.01 -6.42 22.27
CA GLY A 257 5.70 -5.09 22.78
C GLY A 257 4.24 -4.69 22.64
N HIS A 258 3.44 -5.44 21.88
CA HIS A 258 2.00 -5.20 21.84
C HIS A 258 1.36 -5.65 23.17
N GLY A 259 0.58 -4.76 23.79
CA GLY A 259 -0.16 -5.06 25.02
C GLY A 259 -1.45 -5.86 24.80
N HIS A 260 -1.81 -6.13 23.53
CA HIS A 260 -3.00 -6.87 23.14
C HIS A 260 -2.75 -7.62 21.82
N TRP A 261 -3.71 -8.44 21.41
CA TRP A 261 -3.70 -9.17 20.14
C TRP A 261 -3.37 -8.27 18.96
N VAL A 262 -2.45 -8.74 18.12
CA VAL A 262 -2.19 -8.14 16.82
C VAL A 262 -3.26 -8.66 15.88
N ASN A 263 -4.01 -7.76 15.23
CA ASN A 263 -5.13 -8.14 14.35
C ASN A 263 -4.90 -7.76 12.88
N THR A 264 -4.01 -6.82 12.60
CA THR A 264 -3.74 -6.34 11.23
C THR A 264 -2.26 -6.02 11.07
N LEU A 265 -1.79 -6.17 9.84
CA LEU A 265 -0.47 -5.77 9.36
C LEU A 265 -0.69 -4.99 8.06
N HIS A 266 -0.09 -3.81 7.96
CA HIS A 266 -0.12 -2.95 6.78
C HIS A 266 1.22 -2.98 6.07
#